data_AF-A0A6J4KAD4-F1
#
_entry.id   AF-A0A6J4KAD4-F1
#
_cell.length_a   1.000
_cell.length_b   1.000
_cell.length_c   1.000
_cell.angle_alpha   90.00
_cell.angle_beta   90.00
_cell.angle_gamma   90.00
#
_symmetry.space_group_name_H-M   'P 1'
#
loop_
_entity.id
_entity.type
_entity.pdbx_description
1 polymer ?
#
loop_
_entity_poly.entity_id
_entity_poly.type
_entity_poly.pdbx_seq_one_letter_code
_entity_poly.pdbx_strand_id
1 'polypeptide(L)'
;MEDREAGEHVKTPVRLLSDNVLERFQNARAHTLARHLRNLTAGKLIPAIGWDDRRMLLKGPHADPETRQIVVQEVFLAYLWAVTYALLVIDQEAYRKPIIEGRFEGELDFTEPVLAEAWELFLWAMSLKRDFSEWPAYLPAPDRRRQIAGIDYTGLANGIFMDAAAYLLFHEYAHLVNDHWSVIGPIRARPEDEITEADCEILKQIENEADVDAREALLASDDPARLQLSRGCGIVIAHSASLLLVPSPSKLRQIQHPDVDSRLVNAIYSLTPDVVGPRDMLWTVASLACSLFLRAHGLRITQEPAETAEELLRRCMANLDLIKSSRALP
;
A
#
# COMPACT_ATOMS: atom_id res chain seq x y z
N MET A 1 26.01 13.98 -22.00
CA MET A 1 24.66 14.23 -22.54
C MET A 1 24.29 12.94 -23.27
N GLU A 2 23.98 11.92 -22.49
CA GLU A 2 23.68 10.57 -22.99
C GLU A 2 22.29 10.57 -23.60
N ASP A 3 22.17 9.89 -24.74
CA ASP A 3 20.92 9.60 -25.42
C ASP A 3 19.92 9.00 -24.42
N ARG A 4 18.94 9.81 -24.01
CA ARG A 4 17.70 9.28 -23.45
C ARG A 4 17.01 8.58 -24.60
N GLU A 5 17.22 7.27 -24.73
CA GLU A 5 16.37 6.41 -25.55
C GLU A 5 14.92 6.81 -25.26
N ALA A 6 14.19 7.18 -26.32
CA ALA A 6 12.79 7.52 -26.25
C ALA A 6 12.01 6.25 -25.86
N GLY A 7 12.01 5.96 -24.56
CA GLY A 7 11.30 4.84 -23.99
C GLY A 7 9.82 4.98 -24.29
N GLU A 8 9.19 3.89 -24.69
CA GLU A 8 7.74 3.85 -24.89
C GLU A 8 7.03 4.28 -23.60
N HIS A 9 6.14 5.26 -23.73
CA HIS A 9 5.33 5.76 -22.61
C HIS A 9 4.11 4.87 -22.39
N VAL A 10 3.75 4.67 -21.12
CA VAL A 10 2.57 3.95 -20.66
C VAL A 10 1.38 4.90 -20.61
N LYS A 11 0.22 4.41 -21.02
CA LYS A 11 -1.07 5.07 -20.76
C LYS A 11 -1.96 4.11 -20.01
N THR A 12 -2.01 4.27 -18.70
CA THR A 12 -2.94 3.52 -17.84
C THR A 12 -4.17 4.37 -17.51
N PRO A 13 -5.32 3.73 -17.24
CA PRO A 13 -6.51 4.43 -16.76
C PRO A 13 -6.29 5.24 -15.47
N VAL A 14 -5.29 4.90 -14.64
CA VAL A 14 -5.02 5.59 -13.35
C VAL A 14 -4.57 7.04 -13.54
N ARG A 15 -4.06 7.39 -14.72
CA ARG A 15 -3.65 8.77 -15.04
C ARG A 15 -4.79 9.77 -14.85
N LEU A 16 -6.03 9.33 -15.03
CA LEU A 16 -7.23 10.15 -14.81
C LEU A 16 -7.42 10.60 -13.36
N LEU A 17 -6.75 9.95 -12.41
CA LEU A 17 -6.79 10.30 -10.98
C LEU A 17 -5.56 11.10 -10.53
N SER A 18 -4.62 11.41 -11.43
CA SER A 18 -3.34 12.06 -11.06
C SER A 18 -3.53 13.40 -10.35
N ASP A 19 -4.39 14.26 -10.90
CA ASP A 19 -4.75 15.54 -10.30
C ASP A 19 -5.44 15.35 -8.95
N ASN A 20 -6.29 14.32 -8.80
CA ASN A 20 -6.97 14.04 -7.54
C ASN A 20 -6.02 13.52 -6.46
N VAL A 21 -5.01 12.71 -6.83
CA VAL A 21 -3.94 12.28 -5.91
C VAL A 21 -3.13 13.50 -5.46
N LEU A 22 -2.77 14.39 -6.38
CA LEU A 22 -2.03 15.61 -6.05
C LEU A 22 -2.85 16.53 -5.15
N GLU A 23 -4.13 16.73 -5.47
CA GLU A 23 -5.05 17.50 -4.64
C GLU A 23 -5.18 16.89 -3.24
N ARG A 24 -5.31 15.55 -3.14
CA ARG A 24 -5.38 14.84 -1.86
C ARG A 24 -4.11 15.03 -1.04
N PHE A 25 -2.93 14.95 -1.67
CA PHE A 25 -1.64 15.18 -1.03
C PHE A 25 -1.45 16.63 -0.57
N GLN A 26 -1.81 17.62 -1.39
CA GLN A 26 -1.60 19.03 -1.05
C GLN A 26 -2.61 19.54 -0.01
N ASN A 27 -3.84 19.04 -0.07
CA ASN A 27 -4.97 19.56 0.71
C ASN A 27 -5.49 18.57 1.76
N ALA A 28 -4.68 17.56 2.15
CA ALA A 28 -5.07 16.60 3.19
C ALA A 28 -5.52 17.31 4.47
N ARG A 29 -4.74 18.31 4.91
CA ARG A 29 -4.99 19.15 6.09
C ARG A 29 -4.38 20.54 5.92
N ALA A 30 -5.02 21.57 6.49
CA ALA A 30 -4.50 22.95 6.45
C ALA A 30 -3.12 23.09 7.12
N HIS A 31 -2.89 22.38 8.23
CA HIS A 31 -1.59 22.37 8.90
C HIS A 31 -0.51 21.74 8.01
N THR A 32 -0.81 20.61 7.37
CA THR A 32 0.09 19.91 6.46
C THR A 32 0.46 20.79 5.26
N LEU A 33 -0.51 21.51 4.69
CA LEU A 33 -0.27 22.47 3.61
C LEU A 33 0.67 23.61 4.09
N ALA A 34 0.43 24.18 5.26
CA ALA A 34 1.30 25.21 5.81
C ALA A 34 2.73 24.70 6.07
N ARG A 35 2.88 23.46 6.55
CA ARG A 35 4.17 22.78 6.71
C ARG A 35 4.86 22.58 5.36
N HIS A 36 4.12 22.13 4.35
CA HIS A 36 4.61 21.92 3.00
C HIS A 36 5.14 23.23 2.38
N LEU A 37 4.37 24.32 2.44
CA LEU A 37 4.77 25.64 1.93
C LEU A 37 6.03 26.19 2.62
N ARG A 38 6.17 25.98 3.94
CA ARG A 38 7.40 26.36 4.66
C ARG A 38 8.61 25.56 4.16
N ASN A 39 8.45 24.25 3.94
CA ASN A 39 9.54 23.40 3.49
C ASN A 39 9.95 23.67 2.03
N LEU A 40 9.00 24.03 1.16
CA LEU A 40 9.29 24.55 -0.18
C LEU A 40 10.11 25.84 -0.10
N THR A 41 9.70 26.80 0.74
CA THR A 41 10.42 28.06 0.92
C THR A 41 11.83 27.84 1.49
N ALA A 42 12.01 26.82 2.32
CA ALA A 42 13.30 26.43 2.88
C ALA A 42 14.17 25.59 1.92
N GLY A 43 13.71 25.30 0.70
CA GLY A 43 14.45 24.51 -0.28
C GLY A 43 14.60 23.03 0.05
N LYS A 44 13.79 22.50 0.97
CA LYS A 44 13.80 21.07 1.33
C LYS A 44 13.13 20.18 0.28
N LEU A 45 12.36 20.79 -0.62
CA LEU A 45 11.50 20.15 -1.61
C LEU A 45 11.43 21.05 -2.86
N ILE A 46 11.18 20.46 -4.02
CA ILE A 46 10.72 21.19 -5.21
C ILE A 46 9.19 21.14 -5.34
N PRO A 47 8.54 22.17 -5.94
CA PRO A 47 7.09 22.23 -6.08
C PRO A 47 6.57 21.36 -7.24
N ALA A 48 7.05 20.11 -7.37
CA ALA A 48 6.63 19.17 -8.40
C ALA A 48 6.82 17.72 -7.96
N ILE A 49 5.80 16.89 -8.20
CA ILE A 49 5.94 15.43 -8.17
C ILE A 49 6.46 14.99 -9.54
N GLY A 50 7.53 14.19 -9.55
CA GLY A 50 8.05 13.57 -10.76
C GLY A 50 7.15 12.41 -11.17
N TRP A 51 6.51 12.52 -12.33
CA TRP A 51 5.68 11.45 -12.88
C TRP A 51 6.50 10.65 -13.89
N ASP A 52 6.76 9.39 -13.59
CA ASP A 52 7.49 8.47 -14.46
C ASP A 52 6.51 7.52 -15.16
N ASP A 53 6.27 7.77 -16.45
CA ASP A 53 5.35 7.00 -17.27
C ASP A 53 6.06 6.05 -18.24
N ARG A 54 7.34 5.77 -18.03
CA ARG A 54 8.09 4.83 -18.89
C ARG A 54 7.60 3.39 -18.68
N ARG A 55 7.64 2.59 -19.75
CA ARG A 55 7.46 1.13 -19.67
C ARG A 55 8.62 0.50 -18.91
N MET A 56 8.44 0.29 -17.60
CA MET A 56 9.45 -0.28 -16.74
C MET A 56 8.86 -1.16 -15.65
N LEU A 57 9.74 -1.94 -15.02
CA LEU A 57 9.37 -2.72 -13.85
C LEU A 57 8.86 -1.81 -12.74
N LEU A 58 7.82 -2.29 -12.08
CA LEU A 58 7.17 -1.61 -10.98
C LEU A 58 8.17 -1.28 -9.87
N LYS A 59 8.21 0.00 -9.48
CA LYS A 59 8.90 0.50 -8.29
C LYS A 59 7.94 1.39 -7.50
N GLY A 60 8.02 1.30 -6.18
CA GLY A 60 7.31 2.22 -5.30
C GLY A 60 7.71 3.68 -5.53
N PRO A 61 6.94 4.63 -4.98
CA PRO A 61 7.37 6.01 -4.89
C PRO A 61 8.73 6.10 -4.21
N HIS A 62 9.52 7.10 -4.58
CA HIS A 62 10.79 7.36 -3.92
C HIS A 62 11.10 8.86 -3.90
N ALA A 63 11.77 9.29 -2.85
CA ALA A 63 12.43 10.58 -2.76
C ALA A 63 13.81 10.54 -3.41
N ASP A 64 14.09 11.51 -4.29
CA ASP A 64 15.43 11.82 -4.80
C ASP A 64 16.07 12.90 -3.90
N PRO A 65 17.11 12.56 -3.11
CA PRO A 65 17.76 13.51 -2.21
C PRO A 65 18.56 14.61 -2.93
N GLU A 66 19.02 14.36 -4.17
CA GLU A 66 19.82 15.32 -4.92
C GLU A 66 18.92 16.39 -5.53
N THR A 67 17.83 15.97 -6.19
CA THR A 67 16.87 16.89 -6.80
C THR A 67 15.80 17.40 -5.82
N ARG A 68 15.71 16.78 -4.63
CA ARG A 68 14.65 17.02 -3.63
C ARG A 68 13.25 16.82 -4.21
N GLN A 69 13.13 15.92 -5.19
CA GLN A 69 11.89 15.56 -5.87
C GLN A 69 11.33 14.24 -5.31
N ILE A 70 10.01 14.15 -5.17
CA ILE A 70 9.33 12.87 -4.97
C ILE A 70 8.91 12.36 -6.34
N VAL A 71 9.29 11.12 -6.68
CA VAL A 71 9.01 10.49 -7.97
C VAL A 71 8.05 9.33 -7.77
N VAL A 72 7.02 9.24 -8.62
CA VAL A 72 6.04 8.16 -8.65
C VAL A 72 5.90 7.60 -10.05
N GLN A 73 5.86 6.27 -10.16
CA GLN A 73 5.65 5.58 -11.42
C GLN A 73 4.17 5.39 -11.71
N GLU A 74 3.77 5.59 -12.97
CA GLU A 74 2.40 5.33 -13.39
C GLU A 74 2.04 3.83 -13.28
N VAL A 75 2.98 2.94 -13.59
CA VAL A 75 2.81 1.48 -13.43
C VAL A 75 2.54 1.10 -11.97
N PHE A 76 3.21 1.77 -11.02
CA PHE A 76 2.97 1.54 -9.59
C PHE A 76 1.58 2.02 -9.15
N LEU A 77 1.13 3.18 -9.63
CA LEU A 77 -0.21 3.67 -9.32
C LEU A 77 -1.29 2.76 -9.91
N ALA A 78 -1.06 2.23 -11.11
CA ALA A 78 -1.95 1.26 -11.74
C ALA A 78 -2.05 -0.03 -10.90
N TYR A 79 -0.92 -0.53 -10.41
CA TYR A 79 -0.87 -1.63 -9.45
C TYR A 79 -1.62 -1.31 -8.16
N LEU A 80 -1.34 -0.15 -7.54
CA LEU A 80 -1.95 0.24 -6.28
C LEU A 80 -3.47 0.33 -6.41
N TRP A 81 -3.99 0.91 -7.50
CA TRP A 81 -5.43 0.97 -7.75
C TRP A 81 -6.03 -0.42 -7.93
N ALA A 82 -5.39 -1.27 -8.73
CA ALA A 82 -5.88 -2.63 -8.99
C ALA A 82 -5.94 -3.48 -7.71
N VAL A 83 -4.91 -3.39 -6.86
CA VAL A 83 -4.90 -4.02 -5.53
C VAL A 83 -5.99 -3.45 -4.64
N THR A 84 -6.17 -2.12 -4.64
CA THR A 84 -7.24 -1.45 -3.87
C THR A 84 -8.62 -1.98 -4.25
N TYR A 85 -8.93 -1.99 -5.56
CA TYR A 85 -10.20 -2.48 -6.07
C TYR A 85 -10.41 -3.96 -5.72
N ALA A 86 -9.41 -4.81 -5.96
CA ALA A 86 -9.52 -6.23 -5.72
C ALA A 86 -9.74 -6.55 -4.23
N LEU A 87 -8.94 -5.96 -3.33
CA LEU A 87 -9.10 -6.19 -1.88
C LEU A 87 -10.47 -5.73 -1.38
N LEU A 88 -10.96 -4.57 -1.86
CA LEU A 88 -12.28 -4.06 -1.51
C LEU A 88 -13.41 -5.01 -1.96
N VAL A 89 -13.37 -5.45 -3.21
CA VAL A 89 -14.40 -6.33 -3.77
C VAL A 89 -14.38 -7.70 -3.09
N ILE A 90 -13.19 -8.28 -2.88
CA ILE A 90 -13.04 -9.58 -2.21
C ILE A 90 -13.51 -9.49 -0.75
N ASP A 91 -13.16 -8.43 -0.01
CA ASP A 91 -13.66 -8.21 1.35
C ASP A 91 -15.20 -8.20 1.39
N GLN A 92 -15.83 -7.43 0.52
CA GLN A 92 -17.28 -7.24 0.58
C GLN A 92 -18.03 -8.48 0.07
N GLU A 93 -17.69 -8.99 -1.11
CA GLU A 93 -18.47 -10.01 -1.81
C GLU A 93 -18.05 -11.45 -1.47
N ALA A 94 -16.76 -11.72 -1.23
CA ALA A 94 -16.27 -13.08 -0.94
C ALA A 94 -16.21 -13.39 0.55
N TYR A 95 -16.13 -12.38 1.42
CA TYR A 95 -15.96 -12.58 2.87
C TYR A 95 -17.17 -12.08 3.67
N ARG A 96 -17.41 -10.76 3.71
CA ARG A 96 -18.38 -10.17 4.63
C ARG A 96 -19.82 -10.55 4.31
N LYS A 97 -20.22 -10.49 3.04
CA LYS A 97 -21.58 -10.83 2.61
C LYS A 97 -21.90 -12.32 2.89
N PRO A 98 -21.06 -13.30 2.51
CA PRO A 98 -21.26 -14.69 2.91
C PRO A 98 -21.33 -14.90 4.43
N ILE A 99 -20.55 -14.18 5.25
CA ILE A 99 -20.63 -14.26 6.71
C ILE A 99 -21.98 -13.75 7.22
N ILE A 100 -22.44 -12.60 6.75
CA ILE A 100 -23.74 -12.01 7.14
C ILE A 100 -24.90 -12.93 6.76
N GLU A 101 -24.79 -13.61 5.61
CA GLU A 101 -25.79 -14.55 5.10
C GLU A 101 -25.68 -15.95 5.71
N GLY A 102 -24.67 -16.23 6.55
CA GLY A 102 -24.43 -17.56 7.14
C GLY A 102 -23.98 -18.62 6.13
N ARG A 103 -23.35 -18.21 5.02
CA ARG A 103 -22.87 -19.07 3.92
C ARG A 103 -21.35 -19.18 3.83
N PHE A 104 -20.59 -18.52 4.70
CA PHE A 104 -19.12 -18.58 4.67
C PHE A 104 -18.61 -19.88 5.31
N GLU A 105 -18.00 -20.75 4.49
CA GLU A 105 -17.49 -22.06 4.91
C GLU A 105 -15.98 -22.07 5.24
N GLY A 106 -15.35 -20.89 5.31
CA GLY A 106 -13.90 -20.76 5.58
C GLY A 106 -13.02 -20.71 4.33
N GLU A 107 -13.61 -20.60 3.15
CA GLU A 107 -12.89 -20.45 1.88
C GLU A 107 -13.50 -19.31 1.05
N LEU A 108 -12.64 -18.61 0.31
CA LEU A 108 -13.07 -17.55 -0.60
C LEU A 108 -13.55 -18.17 -1.92
N ASP A 109 -14.83 -17.97 -2.22
CA ASP A 109 -15.44 -18.39 -3.47
C ASP A 109 -15.28 -17.31 -4.55
N PHE A 110 -14.70 -17.66 -5.69
CA PHE A 110 -14.48 -16.74 -6.84
C PHE A 110 -15.34 -17.11 -8.06
N THR A 111 -16.40 -17.90 -7.86
CA THR A 111 -17.30 -18.33 -8.95
C THR A 111 -18.19 -17.20 -9.47
N GLU A 112 -18.52 -16.23 -8.61
CA GLU A 112 -19.30 -15.06 -9.01
C GLU A 112 -18.52 -14.18 -10.00
N PRO A 113 -19.13 -13.70 -11.10
CA PRO A 113 -18.43 -12.95 -12.14
C PRO A 113 -17.64 -11.73 -11.62
N VAL A 114 -18.18 -10.99 -10.65
CA VAL A 114 -17.49 -9.85 -10.03
C VAL A 114 -16.20 -10.28 -9.31
N LEU A 115 -16.23 -11.42 -8.62
CA LEU A 115 -15.09 -11.92 -7.87
C LEU A 115 -14.03 -12.47 -8.82
N ALA A 116 -14.45 -13.12 -9.92
CA ALA A 116 -13.55 -13.53 -10.99
C ALA A 116 -12.84 -12.32 -11.64
N GLU A 117 -13.57 -11.26 -11.98
CA GLU A 117 -12.99 -10.01 -12.52
C GLU A 117 -12.00 -9.37 -11.54
N ALA A 118 -12.35 -9.28 -10.26
CA ALA A 118 -11.48 -8.71 -9.22
C ALA A 118 -10.21 -9.56 -9.01
N TRP A 119 -10.35 -10.88 -9.03
CA TRP A 119 -9.22 -11.80 -8.92
C TRP A 119 -8.29 -11.71 -10.11
N GLU A 120 -8.84 -11.62 -11.32
CA GLU A 120 -8.05 -11.47 -12.54
C GLU A 120 -7.30 -10.13 -12.56
N LEU A 121 -7.94 -9.05 -12.13
CA LEU A 121 -7.28 -7.74 -11.98
C LEU A 121 -6.16 -7.78 -10.94
N PHE A 122 -6.36 -8.48 -9.83
CA PHE A 122 -5.30 -8.72 -8.84
C PHE A 122 -4.12 -9.48 -9.44
N LEU A 123 -4.37 -10.58 -10.16
CA LEU A 123 -3.32 -11.37 -10.81
C LEU A 123 -2.54 -10.56 -11.84
N TRP A 124 -3.24 -9.74 -12.63
CA TRP A 124 -2.61 -8.79 -13.54
C TRP A 124 -1.70 -7.82 -12.79
N ALA A 125 -2.19 -7.20 -11.72
CA ALA A 125 -1.39 -6.27 -10.91
C ALA A 125 -0.13 -6.95 -10.35
N MET A 126 -0.24 -8.17 -9.85
CA MET A 126 0.90 -8.95 -9.34
C MET A 126 1.90 -9.32 -10.44
N SER A 127 1.46 -9.47 -11.69
CA SER A 127 2.34 -9.75 -12.82
C SER A 127 3.32 -8.59 -13.13
N LEU A 128 2.91 -7.34 -12.83
CA LEU A 128 3.71 -6.12 -13.06
C LEU A 128 5.03 -6.08 -12.28
N LYS A 129 5.16 -6.92 -11.26
CA LYS A 129 6.42 -7.12 -10.50
C LYS A 129 7.52 -7.76 -11.35
N ARG A 130 7.13 -8.60 -12.31
CA ARG A 130 8.05 -9.38 -13.15
C ARG A 130 8.22 -8.76 -14.51
N ASP A 131 7.10 -8.38 -15.14
CA ASP A 131 7.07 -7.88 -16.50
C ASP A 131 5.97 -6.84 -16.65
N PHE A 132 6.26 -5.77 -17.40
CA PHE A 132 5.23 -4.81 -17.77
C PHE A 132 4.24 -5.44 -18.75
N SER A 133 2.95 -5.18 -18.53
CA SER A 133 1.89 -5.46 -19.50
C SER A 133 0.85 -4.35 -19.47
N GLU A 134 0.16 -4.14 -20.60
CA GLU A 134 -0.90 -3.14 -20.70
C GLU A 134 -2.11 -3.51 -19.83
N TRP A 135 -2.88 -2.49 -19.42
CA TRP A 135 -4.12 -2.69 -18.66
C TRP A 135 -5.14 -3.48 -19.48
N PRO A 136 -5.64 -4.64 -19.01
CA PRO A 136 -6.57 -5.45 -19.79
C PRO A 136 -7.90 -4.71 -19.98
N ALA A 137 -8.26 -4.47 -21.23
CA ALA A 137 -9.36 -3.55 -21.59
C ALA A 137 -10.76 -4.02 -21.16
N TYR A 138 -10.94 -5.25 -20.68
CA TYR A 138 -12.22 -5.77 -20.17
C TYR A 138 -12.32 -5.71 -18.65
N LEU A 139 -11.20 -5.53 -17.94
CA LEU A 139 -11.17 -5.48 -16.49
C LEU A 139 -11.70 -4.13 -15.94
N PRO A 140 -12.06 -4.08 -14.65
CA PRO A 140 -12.41 -2.83 -13.97
C PRO A 140 -11.32 -1.77 -14.13
N ALA A 141 -11.72 -0.49 -14.10
CA ALA A 141 -10.81 0.65 -14.24
C ALA A 141 -11.40 1.90 -13.54
N PRO A 142 -10.56 2.88 -13.13
CA PRO A 142 -10.97 4.11 -12.43
C PRO A 142 -12.08 4.93 -13.09
N ASP A 143 -12.16 4.89 -14.43
CA ASP A 143 -13.11 5.63 -15.26
C ASP A 143 -14.36 4.84 -15.62
N ARG A 144 -14.40 3.56 -15.26
CA ARG A 144 -15.49 2.65 -15.57
C ARG A 144 -16.25 2.31 -14.32
N ARG A 145 -17.41 2.95 -14.17
CA ARG A 145 -18.30 2.72 -13.04
C ARG A 145 -18.72 1.25 -12.99
N ARG A 146 -18.40 0.56 -11.90
CA ARG A 146 -18.84 -0.81 -11.58
C ARG A 146 -19.73 -0.74 -10.36
N GLN A 147 -21.03 -0.92 -10.58
CA GLN A 147 -22.04 -0.88 -9.53
C GLN A 147 -22.72 -2.24 -9.38
N ILE A 148 -22.75 -2.77 -8.17
CA ILE A 148 -23.33 -4.09 -7.87
C ILE A 148 -24.21 -3.94 -6.65
N ALA A 149 -25.46 -4.41 -6.76
CA ALA A 149 -26.47 -4.26 -5.70
C ALA A 149 -26.59 -2.83 -5.11
N GLY A 150 -26.33 -1.80 -5.94
CA GLY A 150 -26.36 -0.41 -5.52
C GLY A 150 -25.02 0.16 -5.03
N ILE A 151 -24.00 -0.66 -4.79
CA ILE A 151 -22.67 -0.24 -4.30
C ILE A 151 -21.77 0.12 -5.48
N ASP A 152 -21.21 1.33 -5.49
CA ASP A 152 -20.27 1.82 -6.50
C ASP A 152 -18.82 1.48 -6.12
N TYR A 153 -18.37 0.28 -6.51
CA TYR A 153 -17.04 -0.22 -6.18
C TYR A 153 -15.91 0.62 -6.80
N THR A 154 -16.12 1.14 -8.01
CA THR A 154 -15.14 2.02 -8.66
C THR A 154 -14.98 3.32 -7.87
N GLY A 155 -16.08 3.96 -7.49
CA GLY A 155 -16.03 5.20 -6.70
C GLY A 155 -15.36 5.00 -5.33
N LEU A 156 -15.68 3.89 -4.65
CA LEU A 156 -15.04 3.53 -3.38
C LEU A 156 -13.55 3.25 -3.54
N ALA A 157 -13.17 2.47 -4.56
CA ALA A 157 -11.77 2.16 -4.86
C ALA A 157 -10.98 3.43 -5.19
N ASN A 158 -11.52 4.35 -6.00
CA ASN A 158 -10.90 5.64 -6.30
C ASN A 158 -10.65 6.43 -5.00
N GLY A 159 -11.65 6.50 -4.11
CA GLY A 159 -11.55 7.17 -2.81
C GLY A 159 -10.39 6.65 -1.97
N ILE A 160 -10.36 5.33 -1.75
CA ILE A 160 -9.35 4.65 -0.93
C ILE A 160 -7.96 4.73 -1.58
N PHE A 161 -7.89 4.56 -2.91
CA PHE A 161 -6.65 4.68 -3.68
C PHE A 161 -6.02 6.06 -3.52
N MET A 162 -6.80 7.14 -3.57
CA MET A 162 -6.28 8.50 -3.41
C MET A 162 -5.67 8.70 -2.01
N ASP A 163 -6.32 8.16 -0.97
CA ASP A 163 -5.79 8.21 0.40
C ASP A 163 -4.51 7.36 0.54
N ALA A 164 -4.45 6.18 -0.08
CA ALA A 164 -3.27 5.32 -0.11
C ALA A 164 -2.09 5.97 -0.85
N ALA A 165 -2.34 6.54 -2.03
CA ALA A 165 -1.33 7.23 -2.82
C ALA A 165 -0.81 8.48 -2.08
N ALA A 166 -1.70 9.28 -1.48
CA ALA A 166 -1.30 10.45 -0.69
C ALA A 166 -0.47 10.06 0.54
N TYR A 167 -0.82 8.97 1.22
CA TYR A 167 -0.01 8.43 2.33
C TYR A 167 1.42 8.10 1.88
N LEU A 168 1.58 7.36 0.77
CA LEU A 168 2.90 7.02 0.24
C LEU A 168 3.71 8.27 -0.18
N LEU A 169 3.05 9.29 -0.76
CA LEU A 169 3.72 10.55 -1.07
C LEU A 169 4.16 11.29 0.21
N PHE A 170 3.37 11.25 1.29
CA PHE A 170 3.77 11.83 2.56
C PHE A 170 4.92 11.08 3.24
N HIS A 171 5.01 9.77 3.03
CA HIS A 171 6.13 8.95 3.51
C HIS A 171 7.44 9.42 2.85
N GLU A 172 7.48 9.53 1.53
CA GLU A 172 8.66 10.04 0.81
C GLU A 172 8.96 11.51 1.14
N TYR A 173 7.92 12.32 1.32
CA TYR A 173 8.06 13.70 1.81
C TYR A 173 8.74 13.76 3.18
N ALA A 174 8.40 12.86 4.11
CA ALA A 174 9.00 12.81 5.43
C ALA A 174 10.50 12.52 5.35
N HIS A 175 10.92 11.57 4.51
CA HIS A 175 12.34 11.30 4.25
C HIS A 175 13.11 12.54 3.79
N LEU A 176 12.53 13.35 2.89
CA LEU A 176 13.17 14.59 2.41
C LEU A 176 13.23 15.67 3.48
N VAL A 177 12.12 15.90 4.19
CA VAL A 177 11.99 17.02 5.13
C VAL A 177 12.80 16.82 6.40
N ASN A 178 12.90 15.58 6.86
CA ASN A 178 13.67 15.18 8.03
C ASN A 178 15.12 14.83 7.69
N ASP A 179 15.51 14.98 6.42
CA ASP A 179 16.86 14.70 5.91
C ASP A 179 17.35 13.29 6.25
N HIS A 180 16.44 12.31 6.27
CA HIS A 180 16.72 10.91 6.58
C HIS A 180 17.85 10.33 5.69
N TRP A 181 17.99 10.83 4.47
CA TRP A 181 19.03 10.43 3.52
C TRP A 181 20.46 10.72 3.99
N SER A 182 20.67 11.72 4.85
CA SER A 182 21.98 11.99 5.46
C SER A 182 22.48 10.82 6.31
N VAL A 183 21.56 9.98 6.80
CA VAL A 183 21.84 8.77 7.58
C VAL A 183 21.72 7.52 6.71
N ILE A 184 20.63 7.39 5.94
CA ILE A 184 20.39 6.21 5.08
C ILE A 184 21.51 6.02 4.07
N GLY A 185 21.95 7.10 3.40
CA GLY A 185 22.94 7.06 2.32
C GLY A 185 24.26 6.41 2.75
N PRO A 186 24.93 6.93 3.80
CA PRO A 186 26.17 6.34 4.32
C PRO A 186 26.01 4.87 4.76
N ILE A 187 24.86 4.50 5.35
CA ILE A 187 24.62 3.11 5.76
C ILE A 187 24.51 2.20 4.54
N ARG A 188 23.70 2.59 3.54
CA ARG A 188 23.45 1.79 2.33
C ARG A 188 24.62 1.75 1.35
N ALA A 189 25.57 2.67 1.46
CA ALA A 189 26.79 2.66 0.65
C ALA A 189 27.81 1.60 1.11
N ARG A 190 27.65 1.06 2.33
CA ARG A 190 28.52 -0.01 2.84
C ARG A 190 28.17 -1.38 2.24
N PRO A 191 29.13 -2.30 2.12
CA PRO A 191 28.88 -3.71 1.84
C PRO A 191 27.87 -4.32 2.82
N GLU A 192 27.04 -5.26 2.35
CA GLU A 192 25.97 -5.86 3.17
C GLU A 192 26.50 -6.56 4.44
N ASP A 193 27.69 -7.15 4.37
CA ASP A 193 28.39 -7.79 5.49
C ASP A 193 29.00 -6.80 6.51
N GLU A 194 29.04 -5.50 6.17
CA GLU A 194 29.49 -4.42 7.06
C GLU A 194 28.32 -3.65 7.72
N ILE A 195 27.07 -3.99 7.39
CA ILE A 195 25.88 -3.39 8.01
C ILE A 195 25.63 -4.09 9.34
N THR A 196 25.72 -3.32 10.42
CA THR A 196 25.55 -3.85 11.79
C THR A 196 24.08 -3.95 12.19
N GLU A 197 23.80 -4.69 13.25
CA GLU A 197 22.46 -4.71 13.87
C GLU A 197 22.01 -3.32 14.31
N ALA A 198 22.93 -2.50 14.84
CA ALA A 198 22.64 -1.12 15.23
C ALA A 198 22.23 -0.26 14.01
N ASP A 199 22.88 -0.46 12.86
CA ASP A 199 22.50 0.22 11.63
C ASP A 199 21.09 -0.19 11.16
N CYS A 200 20.77 -1.47 11.28
CA CYS A 200 19.44 -2.00 10.97
C CYS A 200 18.36 -1.35 11.84
N GLU A 201 18.60 -1.21 13.15
CA GLU A 201 17.66 -0.55 14.07
C GLU A 201 17.50 0.95 13.76
N ILE A 202 18.58 1.65 13.37
CA ILE A 202 18.49 3.05 12.92
C ILE A 202 17.62 3.16 11.67
N LEU A 203 17.82 2.30 10.66
CA LEU A 203 17.01 2.31 9.45
C LEU A 203 15.53 2.01 9.75
N LYS A 204 15.25 1.07 10.66
CA LYS A 204 13.88 0.79 11.12
C LYS A 204 13.23 1.99 11.80
N GLN A 205 13.97 2.68 12.65
CA GLN A 205 13.49 3.88 13.34
C GLN A 205 13.15 4.99 12.34
N ILE A 206 14.02 5.20 11.35
CA ILE A 206 13.81 6.19 10.28
C ILE A 206 12.53 5.91 9.47
N GLU A 207 12.27 4.64 9.13
CA GLU A 207 11.04 4.23 8.43
C GLU A 207 9.80 4.41 9.30
N ASN A 208 9.89 4.07 10.60
CA ASN A 208 8.81 4.29 11.56
C ASN A 208 8.49 5.80 11.71
N GLU A 209 9.51 6.65 11.75
CA GLU A 209 9.34 8.11 11.79
C GLU A 209 8.63 8.61 10.54
N ALA A 210 9.04 8.15 9.35
CA ALA A 210 8.38 8.50 8.09
C ALA A 210 6.91 8.03 8.04
N ASP A 211 6.61 6.82 8.53
CA ASP A 211 5.25 6.30 8.61
C ASP A 211 4.36 7.12 9.56
N VAL A 212 4.91 7.51 10.73
CA VAL A 212 4.22 8.36 11.70
C VAL A 212 3.92 9.72 11.10
N ASP A 213 4.91 10.36 10.47
CA ASP A 213 4.75 11.66 9.83
C ASP A 213 3.70 11.62 8.71
N ALA A 214 3.72 10.54 7.90
CA ALA A 214 2.77 10.35 6.81
C ALA A 214 1.34 10.14 7.31
N ARG A 215 1.19 9.35 8.37
CA ARG A 215 -0.09 9.15 9.04
C ARG A 215 -0.63 10.46 9.61
N GLU A 216 0.17 11.21 10.35
CA GLU A 216 -0.25 12.48 10.96
C GLU A 216 -0.55 13.56 9.91
N ALA A 217 0.14 13.52 8.77
CA ALA A 217 -0.15 14.40 7.64
C ALA A 217 -1.56 14.16 7.07
N LEU A 218 -2.03 12.91 7.10
CA LEU A 218 -3.32 12.49 6.53
C LEU A 218 -4.47 12.50 7.55
N LEU A 219 -4.23 12.05 8.79
CA LEU A 219 -5.23 11.90 9.84
C LEU A 219 -5.21 13.06 10.83
N ALA A 220 -6.37 13.64 11.12
CA ALA A 220 -6.56 14.58 12.21
C ALA A 220 -7.30 13.89 13.37
N SER A 221 -6.86 14.13 14.61
CA SER A 221 -7.55 13.61 15.80
C SER A 221 -8.98 14.14 15.94
N ASP A 222 -9.27 15.29 15.34
CA ASP A 222 -10.57 15.96 15.32
C ASP A 222 -11.39 15.66 14.05
N ASP A 223 -10.87 14.83 13.13
CA ASP A 223 -11.65 14.40 11.96
C ASP A 223 -12.86 13.57 12.41
N PRO A 224 -14.01 13.65 11.70
CA PRO A 224 -15.11 12.73 11.94
C PRO A 224 -14.67 11.26 11.80
N ALA A 225 -15.15 10.36 12.65
CA ALA A 225 -14.76 8.95 12.67
C ALA A 225 -14.86 8.27 11.28
N ARG A 226 -15.89 8.61 10.49
CA ARG A 226 -16.04 8.10 9.11
C ARG A 226 -14.89 8.51 8.19
N LEU A 227 -14.39 9.75 8.32
CA LEU A 227 -13.26 10.24 7.54
C LEU A 227 -11.96 9.58 7.99
N GLN A 228 -11.77 9.43 9.31
CA GLN A 228 -10.63 8.68 9.86
C GLN A 228 -10.61 7.23 9.37
N LEU A 229 -11.77 6.55 9.35
CA LEU A 229 -11.88 5.19 8.84
C LEU A 229 -11.56 5.10 7.33
N SER A 230 -12.07 6.04 6.52
CA SER A 230 -11.76 6.10 5.08
C SER A 230 -10.27 6.26 4.83
N ARG A 231 -9.64 7.24 5.49
CA ARG A 231 -8.20 7.52 5.35
C ARG A 231 -7.35 6.38 5.92
N GLY A 232 -7.77 5.81 7.06
CA GLY A 232 -7.15 4.63 7.65
C GLY A 232 -7.18 3.43 6.70
N CYS A 233 -8.26 3.26 5.93
CA CYS A 233 -8.31 2.25 4.87
C CYS A 233 -7.25 2.50 3.79
N GLY A 234 -7.05 3.75 3.36
CA GLY A 234 -5.96 4.11 2.46
C GLY A 234 -4.58 3.70 2.99
N ILE A 235 -4.29 3.98 4.27
CA ILE A 235 -3.02 3.61 4.92
C ILE A 235 -2.84 2.08 4.96
N VAL A 236 -3.87 1.34 5.38
CA VAL A 236 -3.85 -0.13 5.44
C VAL A 236 -3.66 -0.73 4.04
N ILE A 237 -4.30 -0.17 3.02
CA ILE A 237 -4.12 -0.57 1.62
C ILE A 237 -2.71 -0.30 1.14
N ALA A 238 -2.10 0.85 1.49
CA ALA A 238 -0.73 1.15 1.13
C ALA A 238 0.25 0.10 1.68
N HIS A 239 0.14 -0.26 2.97
CA HIS A 239 0.97 -1.33 3.54
C HIS A 239 0.65 -2.71 2.98
N SER A 240 -0.63 -3.00 2.72
CA SER A 240 -1.06 -4.25 2.08
C SER A 240 -0.45 -4.40 0.68
N ALA A 241 -0.46 -3.33 -0.11
CA ALA A 241 0.16 -3.28 -1.42
C ALA A 241 1.68 -3.47 -1.32
N SER A 242 2.34 -2.87 -0.33
CA SER A 242 3.77 -3.09 -0.08
C SER A 242 4.08 -4.55 0.30
N LEU A 243 3.25 -5.19 1.13
CA LEU A 243 3.39 -6.61 1.49
C LEU A 243 3.31 -7.49 0.23
N LEU A 244 2.34 -7.23 -0.63
CA LEU A 244 2.13 -7.96 -1.87
C LEU A 244 3.29 -7.78 -2.87
N LEU A 245 4.06 -6.68 -2.78
CA LEU A 245 5.27 -6.49 -3.57
C LEU A 245 6.47 -7.32 -3.09
N VAL A 246 6.45 -7.87 -1.87
CA VAL A 246 7.53 -8.73 -1.40
C VAL A 246 7.70 -9.94 -2.35
N PRO A 247 8.92 -10.18 -2.89
CA PRO A 247 9.11 -11.13 -3.99
C PRO A 247 9.10 -12.60 -3.55
N SER A 248 9.33 -12.88 -2.27
CA SER A 248 9.26 -14.22 -1.71
C SER A 248 8.99 -14.17 -0.20
N PRO A 249 8.44 -15.23 0.40
CA PRO A 249 8.24 -15.27 1.86
C PRO A 249 9.54 -15.17 2.66
N SER A 250 10.68 -15.61 2.11
CA SER A 250 11.99 -15.44 2.76
C SER A 250 12.47 -13.98 2.83
N LYS A 251 11.87 -13.07 2.05
CA LYS A 251 12.17 -11.64 2.05
C LYS A 251 11.16 -10.83 2.88
N LEU A 252 10.27 -11.50 3.63
CA LEU A 252 9.40 -10.85 4.61
C LEU A 252 10.20 -10.23 5.75
N ARG A 253 11.23 -10.94 6.21
CA ARG A 253 12.19 -10.39 7.16
C ARG A 253 13.05 -9.37 6.42
N GLN A 254 12.83 -8.10 6.70
CA GLN A 254 13.61 -7.03 6.11
C GLN A 254 14.74 -6.68 7.06
N ILE A 255 15.98 -6.83 6.61
CA ILE A 255 17.15 -6.52 7.44
C ILE A 255 17.20 -5.00 7.71
N GLN A 256 16.89 -4.21 6.67
CA GLN A 256 17.07 -2.76 6.66
C GLN A 256 15.77 -1.95 6.81
N HIS A 257 14.61 -2.61 6.92
CA HIS A 257 13.31 -1.97 7.08
C HIS A 257 12.53 -2.72 8.15
N PRO A 258 11.56 -2.08 8.84
CA PRO A 258 10.66 -2.82 9.69
C PRO A 258 9.90 -3.83 8.83
N ASP A 259 9.74 -5.04 9.34
CA ASP A 259 8.99 -6.10 8.67
C ASP A 259 7.63 -5.55 8.20
N VAL A 260 7.32 -5.73 6.90
CA VAL A 260 6.17 -5.08 6.26
C VAL A 260 4.84 -5.45 6.94
N ASP A 261 4.75 -6.68 7.44
CA ASP A 261 3.61 -7.17 8.22
C ASP A 261 3.51 -6.50 9.60
N SER A 262 4.64 -6.19 10.25
CA SER A 262 4.64 -5.38 11.48
C SER A 262 4.17 -3.95 11.21
N ARG A 263 4.61 -3.33 10.10
CA ARG A 263 4.12 -2.00 9.68
C ARG A 263 2.61 -2.01 9.42
N LEU A 264 2.10 -3.04 8.75
CA LEU A 264 0.67 -3.22 8.51
C LEU A 264 -0.15 -3.31 9.81
N VAL A 265 0.32 -4.08 10.78
CA VAL A 265 -0.32 -4.20 12.09
C VAL A 265 -0.28 -2.88 12.87
N ASN A 266 0.88 -2.21 12.88
CA ASN A 266 1.05 -0.90 13.50
C ASN A 266 0.14 0.17 12.87
N ALA A 267 -0.07 0.12 11.55
CA ALA A 267 -0.97 1.03 10.87
C ALA A 267 -2.40 0.92 11.41
N ILE A 268 -2.91 -0.30 11.62
CA ILE A 268 -4.25 -0.50 12.17
C ILE A 268 -4.32 -0.07 13.63
N TYR A 269 -3.38 -0.51 14.48
CA TYR A 269 -3.38 -0.16 15.91
C TYR A 269 -3.18 1.33 16.18
N SER A 270 -2.60 2.07 15.23
CA SER A 270 -2.44 3.50 15.36
C SER A 270 -3.72 4.30 15.09
N LEU A 271 -4.76 3.66 14.58
CA LEU A 271 -6.10 4.24 14.49
C LEU A 271 -6.78 4.10 15.86
N THR A 272 -7.56 5.10 16.25
CA THR A 272 -8.10 5.12 17.62
C THR A 272 -9.12 3.98 17.83
N PRO A 273 -9.19 3.36 19.01
CA PRO A 273 -10.09 2.22 19.26
C PRO A 273 -11.58 2.53 19.10
N ASP A 274 -11.97 3.80 19.19
CA ASP A 274 -13.32 4.30 18.90
C ASP A 274 -13.62 4.40 17.40
N VAL A 275 -12.59 4.35 16.55
CA VAL A 275 -12.69 4.35 15.09
C VAL A 275 -12.59 2.93 14.51
N VAL A 276 -11.84 2.04 15.15
CA VAL A 276 -11.62 0.66 14.67
C VAL A 276 -11.94 -0.35 15.78
N GLY A 277 -13.12 -0.95 15.68
CA GLY A 277 -13.51 -2.12 16.43
C GLY A 277 -12.95 -3.44 15.85
N PRO A 278 -13.06 -4.55 16.59
CA PRO A 278 -12.48 -5.85 16.22
C PRO A 278 -13.14 -6.51 14.99
N ARG A 279 -14.25 -5.96 14.51
CA ARG A 279 -14.99 -6.43 13.32
C ARG A 279 -14.86 -5.48 12.13
N ASP A 280 -14.03 -4.44 12.26
CA ASP A 280 -13.89 -3.45 11.20
C ASP A 280 -13.17 -4.00 9.98
N MET A 281 -13.54 -3.40 8.84
CA MET A 281 -13.05 -3.75 7.51
C MET A 281 -11.52 -3.77 7.41
N LEU A 282 -10.84 -2.92 8.18
CA LEU A 282 -9.39 -2.78 8.11
C LEU A 282 -8.66 -4.07 8.49
N TRP A 283 -9.15 -4.78 9.51
CA TRP A 283 -8.63 -6.08 9.93
C TRP A 283 -8.84 -7.14 8.83
N THR A 284 -10.01 -7.12 8.18
CA THR A 284 -10.30 -8.06 7.09
C THR A 284 -9.45 -7.77 5.86
N VAL A 285 -9.31 -6.51 5.45
CA VAL A 285 -8.47 -6.13 4.31
C VAL A 285 -7.01 -6.54 4.53
N ALA A 286 -6.47 -6.28 5.73
CA ALA A 286 -5.11 -6.70 6.06
C ALA A 286 -4.97 -8.23 6.05
N SER A 287 -5.93 -8.97 6.63
CA SER A 287 -5.85 -10.44 6.67
C SER A 287 -6.00 -11.07 5.28
N LEU A 288 -6.85 -10.48 4.43
CA LEU A 288 -6.95 -10.84 3.01
C LEU A 288 -5.62 -10.58 2.30
N ALA A 289 -4.98 -9.43 2.48
CA ALA A 289 -3.68 -9.16 1.86
C ALA A 289 -2.62 -10.21 2.23
N CYS A 290 -2.56 -10.62 3.50
CA CYS A 290 -1.66 -11.67 3.96
C CYS A 290 -2.01 -13.03 3.34
N SER A 291 -3.30 -13.38 3.31
CA SER A 291 -3.78 -14.63 2.71
C SER A 291 -3.46 -14.69 1.21
N LEU A 292 -3.69 -13.59 0.50
CA LEU A 292 -3.40 -13.48 -0.93
C LEU A 292 -1.89 -13.49 -1.21
N PHE A 293 -1.07 -12.84 -0.37
CA PHE A 293 0.38 -12.92 -0.45
C PHE A 293 0.85 -14.38 -0.37
N LEU A 294 0.37 -15.12 0.62
CA LEU A 294 0.74 -16.52 0.82
C LEU A 294 0.27 -17.40 -0.33
N ARG A 295 -0.98 -17.21 -0.79
CA ARG A 295 -1.53 -17.92 -1.96
C ARG A 295 -0.71 -17.66 -3.22
N ALA A 296 -0.28 -16.41 -3.46
CA ALA A 296 0.56 -16.04 -4.59
C ALA A 296 1.94 -16.73 -4.56
N HIS A 297 2.40 -17.15 -3.37
CA HIS A 297 3.64 -17.90 -3.16
C HIS A 297 3.41 -19.41 -2.97
N GLY A 298 2.23 -19.92 -3.33
CA GLY A 298 1.90 -21.34 -3.27
C GLY A 298 1.69 -21.90 -1.86
N LEU A 299 1.59 -21.03 -0.84
CA LEU A 299 1.32 -21.40 0.54
C LEU A 299 -0.19 -21.29 0.78
N ARG A 300 -0.80 -22.38 1.22
CA ARG A 300 -2.22 -22.40 1.58
C ARG A 300 -2.36 -22.21 3.09
N ILE A 301 -3.15 -21.22 3.49
CA ILE A 301 -3.72 -21.13 4.83
C ILE A 301 -5.20 -21.46 4.70
N THR A 302 -5.68 -22.41 5.49
CA THR A 302 -7.12 -22.59 5.70
C THR A 302 -7.64 -21.42 6.53
N GLN A 303 -8.57 -20.63 5.98
CA GLN A 303 -9.23 -19.59 6.76
C GLN A 303 -10.30 -20.22 7.65
N GLU A 304 -9.86 -20.86 8.74
CA GLU A 304 -10.80 -21.30 9.76
C GLU A 304 -11.65 -20.12 10.22
N PRO A 305 -12.98 -20.30 10.38
CA PRO A 305 -13.84 -19.25 10.91
C PRO A 305 -13.24 -18.63 12.17
N ALA A 306 -13.18 -17.31 12.18
CA ALA A 306 -12.72 -16.53 13.32
C ALA A 306 -13.90 -15.73 13.89
N GLU A 307 -13.95 -15.58 15.21
CA GLU A 307 -15.00 -14.78 15.86
C GLU A 307 -14.89 -13.29 15.52
N THR A 308 -13.69 -12.83 15.17
CA THR A 308 -13.37 -11.45 14.81
C THR A 308 -12.41 -11.39 13.62
N ALA A 309 -12.44 -10.26 12.90
CA ALA A 309 -11.52 -10.01 11.81
C ALA A 309 -10.08 -9.80 12.30
N GLU A 310 -9.92 -9.24 13.50
CA GLU A 310 -8.62 -9.12 14.17
C GLU A 310 -7.97 -10.48 14.44
N GLU A 311 -8.76 -11.45 14.93
CA GLU A 311 -8.28 -12.82 15.17
C GLU A 311 -7.84 -13.49 13.85
N LEU A 312 -8.58 -13.26 12.76
CA LEU A 312 -8.17 -13.73 11.43
C LEU A 312 -6.82 -13.15 11.01
N LEU A 313 -6.57 -11.85 11.24
CA LEU A 313 -5.28 -11.23 10.97
C LEU A 313 -4.18 -11.84 11.84
N ARG A 314 -4.41 -12.01 13.15
CA ARG A 314 -3.42 -12.61 14.07
C ARG A 314 -3.01 -14.01 13.63
N ARG A 315 -3.95 -14.84 13.18
CA ARG A 315 -3.65 -16.17 12.61
C ARG A 315 -2.82 -16.08 11.33
N CYS A 316 -3.11 -15.12 10.47
CA CYS A 316 -2.30 -14.87 9.27
C CYS A 316 -0.87 -14.44 9.65
N MET A 317 -0.73 -13.53 10.60
CA MET A 317 0.57 -13.07 11.13
C MET A 317 1.39 -14.22 11.71
N ALA A 318 0.78 -15.06 12.54
CA ALA A 318 1.45 -16.23 13.12
C ALA A 318 2.02 -17.16 12.04
N ASN A 319 1.30 -17.35 10.92
CA ASN A 319 1.82 -18.12 9.78
C ASN A 319 3.00 -17.43 9.09
N LEU A 320 2.98 -16.09 8.94
CA LEU A 320 4.12 -15.34 8.42
C LEU A 320 5.35 -15.48 9.34
N ASP A 321 5.15 -15.41 10.66
CA ASP A 321 6.22 -15.57 11.65
C ASP A 321 6.82 -16.97 11.65
N LEU A 322 6.01 -18.02 11.47
CA LEU A 322 6.48 -19.39 11.28
C LEU A 322 7.35 -19.51 10.02
N ILE A 323 6.98 -18.83 8.93
CA ILE A 323 7.77 -18.82 7.69
C ILE A 323 9.10 -18.08 7.88
N LYS A 324 9.09 -16.94 8.59
CA LYS A 324 10.32 -16.20 8.94
C LYS A 324 11.25 -17.05 9.82
N SER A 325 10.68 -17.78 10.79
CA SER A 325 11.44 -18.58 11.76
C SER A 325 11.97 -19.89 11.17
N SER A 326 11.20 -20.55 10.30
CA SER A 326 11.59 -21.84 9.69
C SER A 326 12.71 -21.71 8.65
N ARG A 327 12.92 -20.52 8.09
CA ARG A 327 13.97 -20.22 7.10
C ARG A 327 15.19 -19.50 7.71
N ALA A 328 15.26 -19.42 9.04
CA ALA A 328 16.42 -18.92 9.78
C ALA A 328 17.48 -20.01 10.06
N LEU A 329 17.39 -21.18 9.40
CA LEU A 329 18.44 -22.20 9.36
C LEU A 329 19.03 -22.21 7.94
N PRO A 330 20.37 -22.32 7.85
CA PRO A 330 21.28 -21.40 7.15
C PRO A 330 21.09 -21.24 5.65
#